data_AF-N0CKZ6-F1
#
_entry.id   AF-N0CKZ6-F1
#
_cell.length_a   1.000
_cell.length_b   1.000
_cell.length_c   1.000
_cell.angle_alpha   90.00
_cell.angle_beta   90.00
_cell.angle_gamma   90.00
#
_symmetry.space_group_name_H-M   'P 1'
#
loop_
_entity.id
_entity.type
_entity.pdbx_description
1 polymer ?
#
loop_
_entity_poly.entity_id
_entity_poly.type
_entity_poly.pdbx_seq_one_letter_code
_entity_poly.pdbx_strand_id
1 'polypeptide(L)'
;MTRRKLLIALITVLTLALTAVVTDIATGFITGDRTQAPSAAPRPGGPPAAAPTAAAPEAGNTGDTADTGGAGGAGGTPVTGETPAAFVAPDEKARYVGTSDDGRFTIAVVVWATRAIAHVTDGAADEAWLSGTAGGSALLLTGEDGEAVFHGTVKDGSLTGTASRGSWKAAFTLPAVEAPAGLYRAAGQVGQERVTLGLIVRPDGSQTGIQWTGGTPRPAPGWDLDGSTVTFGGTELRVEAVAPDDV
;
A
#
# COMPACT_ATOMS: atom_id res chain seq x y z
N MET A 1 8.21 -12.03 -38.36
CA MET A 1 8.55 -10.63 -38.00
C MET A 1 9.14 -10.61 -36.58
N THR A 2 10.26 -9.93 -36.37
CA THR A 2 10.96 -9.93 -35.06
C THR A 2 10.29 -8.99 -34.06
N ARG A 3 10.28 -9.34 -32.76
CA ARG A 3 9.60 -8.58 -31.69
C ARG A 3 9.90 -7.06 -31.68
N ARG A 4 11.14 -6.66 -32.04
CA ARG A 4 11.52 -5.24 -32.21
C ARG A 4 10.68 -4.47 -33.24
N LYS A 5 10.23 -5.11 -34.34
CA LYS A 5 9.35 -4.46 -35.34
C LYS A 5 7.91 -4.30 -34.83
N LEU A 6 7.44 -5.21 -33.97
CA LEU A 6 6.13 -5.09 -33.32
C LEU A 6 6.14 -3.95 -32.28
N LEU A 7 7.23 -3.83 -31.51
CA LEU A 7 7.40 -2.78 -30.50
C LEU A 7 7.45 -1.37 -31.13
N ILE A 8 8.20 -1.19 -32.22
CA ILE A 8 8.27 0.09 -32.95
C ILE A 8 6.92 0.46 -33.58
N ALA A 9 6.19 -0.51 -34.13
CA ALA A 9 4.85 -0.26 -34.66
C ALA A 9 3.86 0.18 -33.54
N LEU A 10 3.92 -0.46 -32.37
CA LEU A 10 3.06 -0.13 -31.23
C LEU A 10 3.31 1.28 -30.69
N ILE A 11 4.59 1.68 -30.56
CA ILE A 11 4.98 3.03 -30.12
C ILE A 11 4.51 4.11 -31.10
N THR A 12 4.53 3.83 -32.41
CA THR A 12 4.12 4.79 -33.44
C THR A 12 2.60 5.00 -33.49
N VAL A 13 1.81 3.99 -33.15
CA VAL A 13 0.34 4.13 -32.99
C VAL A 13 0.00 4.89 -31.71
N LEU A 14 0.74 4.65 -30.62
CA LEU A 14 0.53 5.32 -29.34
C LEU A 14 0.79 6.84 -29.41
N THR A 15 1.79 7.30 -30.17
CA THR A 15 2.05 8.73 -30.36
C THR A 15 1.02 9.44 -31.24
N LEU A 16 0.35 8.74 -32.16
CA LEU A 16 -0.71 9.34 -32.99
C LEU A 16 -2.05 9.51 -32.25
N ALA A 17 -2.30 8.71 -31.22
CA ALA A 17 -3.53 8.79 -30.43
C ALA A 17 -3.52 9.95 -29.43
N LEU A 18 -2.35 10.36 -28.93
CA LEU A 18 -2.24 11.36 -27.86
C LEU A 18 -2.46 12.81 -28.34
N THR A 19 -2.35 13.09 -29.64
CA THR A 19 -2.56 14.44 -30.21
C THR A 19 -4.03 14.76 -30.51
N ALA A 20 -4.96 13.82 -30.33
CA ALA A 20 -6.38 14.03 -30.62
C ALA A 20 -7.24 14.45 -29.40
N VAL A 21 -6.67 14.50 -28.18
CA VAL A 21 -7.42 14.66 -26.91
C VAL A 21 -7.21 16.06 -26.28
N VAL A 22 -6.51 16.98 -26.95
CA VAL A 22 -6.13 18.30 -26.40
C VAL A 22 -6.82 19.47 -27.12
N THR A 23 -8.02 19.26 -27.68
CA THR A 23 -8.72 20.31 -28.45
C THR A 23 -10.26 20.30 -28.37
N ASP A 24 -10.88 20.03 -27.21
CA ASP A 24 -12.29 20.37 -27.03
C ASP A 24 -12.76 20.58 -25.57
N ILE A 25 -12.39 21.72 -24.97
CA ILE A 25 -13.09 22.26 -23.78
C ILE A 25 -13.22 23.79 -23.91
N ALA A 26 -14.12 24.25 -24.79
CA ALA A 26 -14.63 25.62 -24.75
C ALA A 26 -15.98 25.76 -25.47
N THR A 27 -17.08 25.75 -24.71
CA THR A 27 -18.34 26.54 -24.86
C THR A 27 -19.51 25.73 -24.28
N GLY A 28 -20.19 26.22 -23.23
CA GLY A 28 -21.32 25.46 -22.66
C GLY A 28 -21.99 25.96 -21.37
N PHE A 29 -21.76 27.19 -20.91
CA PHE A 29 -22.56 27.75 -19.80
C PHE A 29 -23.88 28.32 -20.33
N ILE A 30 -24.97 27.56 -20.19
CA ILE A 30 -26.32 28.00 -20.52
C ILE A 30 -27.00 28.68 -19.32
N THR A 31 -27.58 29.84 -19.59
CA THR A 31 -28.34 30.70 -18.68
C THR A 31 -29.52 29.98 -17.99
N GLY A 32 -29.74 30.28 -16.71
CA GLY A 32 -30.86 29.77 -15.92
C GLY A 32 -31.25 30.67 -14.75
N ASP A 33 -31.73 31.88 -15.03
CA ASP A 33 -32.33 32.76 -14.02
C ASP A 33 -33.69 32.20 -13.56
N ARG A 34 -33.87 32.09 -12.23
CA ARG A 34 -35.20 32.16 -11.62
C ARG A 34 -35.15 32.78 -10.23
N THR A 35 -35.15 34.11 -10.22
CA THR A 35 -35.57 34.97 -9.12
C THR A 35 -36.84 34.47 -8.39
N GLN A 36 -36.77 34.20 -7.08
CA GLN A 36 -37.88 34.47 -6.16
C GLN A 36 -37.46 34.62 -4.68
N ALA A 37 -37.83 35.76 -4.10
CA ALA A 37 -37.89 36.10 -2.66
C ALA A 37 -38.89 37.26 -2.52
N PRO A 38 -39.30 37.73 -1.32
CA PRO A 38 -39.10 37.23 0.05
C PRO A 38 -40.43 37.07 0.86
N SER A 39 -40.40 36.61 2.12
CA SER A 39 -41.41 36.98 3.15
C SER A 39 -41.02 36.62 4.59
N ALA A 40 -41.59 37.34 5.59
CA ALA A 40 -41.35 37.15 7.03
C ALA A 40 -42.52 37.75 7.88
N ALA A 41 -42.63 37.61 9.22
CA ALA A 41 -41.63 37.15 10.19
C ALA A 41 -42.11 36.27 11.39
N PRO A 42 -42.59 36.81 12.55
CA PRO A 42 -41.72 36.67 13.73
C PRO A 42 -42.27 35.94 14.97
N ARG A 43 -41.39 35.11 15.59
CA ARG A 43 -41.21 34.83 17.06
C ARG A 43 -42.42 34.28 17.86
N PRO A 44 -42.31 33.89 19.18
CA PRO A 44 -41.15 33.80 20.10
C PRO A 44 -40.98 32.47 20.90
N GLY A 45 -39.86 32.33 21.63
CA GLY A 45 -39.86 31.77 23.01
C GLY A 45 -39.25 30.38 23.27
N GLY A 46 -38.11 30.33 23.99
CA GLY A 46 -37.52 29.10 24.57
C GLY A 46 -36.12 29.35 25.17
N PRO A 47 -35.89 29.16 26.50
CA PRO A 47 -34.64 29.58 27.17
C PRO A 47 -33.49 28.54 27.12
N PRO A 48 -32.23 28.95 27.39
CA PRO A 48 -31.03 28.12 27.19
C PRO A 48 -30.46 27.48 28.47
N ALA A 49 -29.80 26.32 28.31
CA ALA A 49 -28.87 25.71 29.28
C ALA A 49 -28.06 24.59 28.60
N ALA A 50 -26.81 24.25 28.96
CA ALA A 50 -25.75 25.01 29.64
C ALA A 50 -24.41 24.28 29.35
N ALA A 51 -23.28 25.01 29.26
CA ALA A 51 -21.96 24.41 29.10
C ALA A 51 -21.27 24.19 30.45
N PRO A 52 -20.48 23.12 30.65
CA PRO A 52 -19.66 22.96 31.85
C PRO A 52 -18.38 23.81 31.76
N THR A 53 -18.21 24.67 32.76
CA THR A 53 -17.04 25.55 32.97
C THR A 53 -15.85 24.78 33.56
N ALA A 54 -14.63 25.15 33.19
CA ALA A 54 -13.40 24.67 33.81
C ALA A 54 -13.14 25.30 35.18
N ALA A 55 -12.54 24.55 36.11
CA ALA A 55 -12.01 25.09 37.36
C ALA A 55 -10.69 24.38 37.72
N ALA A 56 -9.63 25.17 37.92
CA ALA A 56 -8.38 24.75 38.52
C ALA A 56 -8.36 25.11 40.03
N PRO A 57 -7.50 24.48 40.83
CA PRO A 57 -7.06 25.03 42.12
C PRO A 57 -5.58 25.43 42.08
N GLU A 58 -5.25 26.60 42.64
CA GLU A 58 -3.87 27.04 42.91
C GLU A 58 -3.51 26.95 44.40
N ALA A 59 -2.20 26.80 44.65
CA ALA A 59 -1.41 27.32 45.77
C ALA A 59 -1.43 26.71 47.19
N GLY A 60 -0.21 26.43 47.69
CA GLY A 60 0.16 26.38 49.12
C GLY A 60 0.54 24.99 49.66
N ASN A 61 1.68 24.75 50.33
CA ASN A 61 2.72 25.68 50.80
C ASN A 61 4.06 24.96 51.15
N THR A 62 5.20 25.65 50.93
CA THR A 62 6.50 25.67 51.68
C THR A 62 7.16 24.42 52.31
N GLY A 63 8.49 24.30 52.11
CA GLY A 63 9.45 23.51 52.90
C GLY A 63 10.53 22.87 52.01
N ASP A 64 11.57 23.54 51.51
CA ASP A 64 12.73 24.23 52.15
C ASP A 64 13.95 23.31 52.47
N THR A 65 15.13 23.82 52.11
CA THR A 65 16.52 23.44 52.47
C THR A 65 17.15 22.16 51.88
N ALA A 66 18.03 22.43 50.90
CA ALA A 66 19.33 21.84 50.53
C ALA A 66 19.92 20.61 51.28
N ASP A 67 20.66 19.74 50.55
CA ASP A 67 22.14 19.81 50.53
C ASP A 67 22.77 19.04 49.34
N THR A 68 24.10 19.16 49.23
CA THR A 68 25.03 18.98 48.12
C THR A 68 25.49 17.53 47.86
N GLY A 69 25.80 17.22 46.59
CA GLY A 69 26.93 16.35 46.26
C GLY A 69 26.60 15.03 45.54
N GLY A 70 27.23 14.79 44.39
CA GLY A 70 27.11 13.51 43.69
C GLY A 70 27.51 13.50 42.22
N ALA A 71 28.76 13.85 41.89
CA ALA A 71 29.29 13.52 40.56
C ALA A 71 29.52 11.99 40.48
N GLY A 72 28.73 11.30 39.66
CA GLY A 72 28.77 9.85 39.52
C GLY A 72 28.56 9.43 38.06
N GLY A 73 29.62 9.46 37.27
CA GLY A 73 29.57 8.97 35.89
C GLY A 73 29.44 7.46 35.86
N ALA A 74 28.25 6.95 35.52
CA ALA A 74 28.06 5.58 35.06
C ALA A 74 28.03 5.61 33.53
N GLY A 75 29.12 5.15 32.91
CA GLY A 75 29.23 5.12 31.46
C GLY A 75 28.19 4.19 30.85
N GLY A 76 27.21 4.77 30.14
CA GLY A 76 26.47 4.02 29.15
C GLY A 76 27.47 3.55 28.10
N THR A 77 27.81 2.26 28.12
CA THR A 77 28.56 1.62 27.05
C THR A 77 27.85 1.94 25.74
N PRO A 78 28.52 2.45 24.70
CA PRO A 78 27.88 2.56 23.41
C PRO A 78 27.45 1.15 23.02
N VAL A 79 26.15 0.94 22.85
CA VAL A 79 25.64 -0.25 22.17
C VAL A 79 26.26 -0.21 20.78
N THR A 80 27.26 -1.05 20.57
CA THR A 80 27.84 -1.29 19.25
C THR A 80 26.70 -1.75 18.37
N GLY A 81 26.18 -0.84 17.54
CA GLY A 81 25.20 -1.19 16.53
C GLY A 81 25.85 -2.23 15.63
N GLU A 82 25.39 -3.47 15.76
CA GLU A 82 25.81 -4.55 14.87
C GLU A 82 25.48 -4.09 13.45
N THR A 83 26.50 -3.75 12.66
CA THR A 83 26.34 -3.39 11.26
C THR A 83 25.56 -4.51 10.59
N PRO A 84 24.31 -4.29 10.11
CA PRO A 84 23.51 -5.35 9.56
C PRO A 84 24.28 -6.04 8.43
N ALA A 85 24.30 -7.38 8.46
CA ALA A 85 24.93 -8.15 7.41
C ALA A 85 24.39 -7.70 6.05
N ALA A 86 25.30 -7.51 5.08
CA ALA A 86 24.90 -7.02 3.77
C ALA A 86 23.88 -7.97 3.14
N PHE A 87 22.70 -7.46 2.82
CA PHE A 87 21.75 -8.18 1.97
C PHE A 87 22.37 -8.31 0.59
N VAL A 88 22.94 -9.48 0.33
CA VAL A 88 23.18 -9.98 -1.00
C VAL A 88 21.81 -10.46 -1.46
N ALA A 89 21.21 -9.69 -2.36
CA ALA A 89 19.96 -10.10 -2.97
C ALA A 89 20.21 -11.40 -3.78
N PRO A 90 19.33 -12.40 -3.69
CA PRO A 90 19.61 -13.73 -4.21
C PRO A 90 19.69 -13.73 -5.74
N ASP A 91 20.60 -14.54 -6.28
CA ASP A 91 20.71 -14.80 -7.72
C ASP A 91 19.45 -15.51 -8.28
N GLU A 92 18.74 -16.22 -7.40
CA GLU A 92 17.47 -16.90 -7.64
C GLU A 92 16.27 -16.19 -6.96
N LYS A 93 15.04 -16.65 -7.22
CA LYS A 93 13.83 -16.00 -6.71
C LYS A 93 13.56 -16.32 -5.23
N ALA A 94 13.70 -15.33 -4.34
CA ALA A 94 13.16 -15.41 -2.98
C ALA A 94 11.72 -14.89 -2.91
N ARG A 95 10.95 -15.44 -1.97
CA ARG A 95 9.60 -14.98 -1.60
C ARG A 95 9.54 -14.81 -0.09
N TYR A 96 8.89 -13.76 0.37
CA TYR A 96 8.56 -13.54 1.77
C TYR A 96 7.05 -13.30 1.88
N VAL A 97 6.36 -14.00 2.77
CA VAL A 97 4.91 -13.87 2.95
C VAL A 97 4.55 -13.95 4.43
N GLY A 98 3.68 -13.04 4.87
CA GLY A 98 3.20 -12.98 6.25
C GLY A 98 2.16 -11.87 6.43
N THR A 99 2.07 -11.35 7.65
CA THR A 99 1.23 -10.20 7.98
C THR A 99 2.07 -9.06 8.54
N SER A 100 1.49 -7.87 8.62
CA SER A 100 1.97 -6.83 9.52
C SER A 100 1.91 -7.29 10.98
N ASP A 101 2.72 -6.69 11.84
CA ASP A 101 2.83 -7.03 13.27
C ASP A 101 1.52 -6.75 14.04
N ASP A 102 0.70 -5.83 13.52
CA ASP A 102 -0.65 -5.50 14.00
C ASP A 102 -1.76 -6.37 13.37
N GLY A 103 -1.41 -7.31 12.48
CA GLY A 103 -2.33 -8.23 11.81
C GLY A 103 -3.27 -7.59 10.77
N ARG A 104 -3.20 -6.28 10.52
CA ARG A 104 -4.14 -5.57 9.63
C ARG A 104 -3.92 -5.89 8.16
N PHE A 105 -2.67 -6.08 7.74
CA PHE A 105 -2.30 -6.29 6.34
C PHE A 105 -1.67 -7.66 6.14
N THR A 106 -2.05 -8.34 5.05
CA THR A 106 -1.27 -9.44 4.49
C THR A 106 -0.24 -8.85 3.53
N ILE A 107 1.00 -9.33 3.59
CA ILE A 107 2.13 -8.79 2.84
C ILE A 107 2.86 -9.92 2.13
N ALA A 108 3.16 -9.71 0.85
CA ALA A 108 4.02 -10.59 0.07
C ALA A 108 5.10 -9.77 -0.64
N VAL A 109 6.31 -10.30 -0.67
CA VAL A 109 7.46 -9.70 -1.35
C VAL A 109 8.15 -10.76 -2.19
N VAL A 110 8.46 -10.43 -3.44
CA VAL A 110 9.24 -11.26 -4.35
C VAL A 110 10.53 -10.51 -4.68
N VAL A 111 11.67 -11.17 -4.53
CA VAL A 111 13.00 -10.60 -4.81
C VAL A 111 13.75 -11.49 -5.81
N TRP A 112 14.44 -10.87 -6.76
CA TRP A 112 15.34 -11.56 -7.71
C TRP A 112 16.44 -10.59 -8.14
N ALA A 113 17.70 -10.98 -7.97
CA ALA A 113 18.84 -10.11 -8.23
C ALA A 113 18.59 -8.73 -7.58
N THR A 114 18.84 -7.63 -8.29
CA THR A 114 18.73 -6.28 -7.72
C THR A 114 17.31 -5.68 -7.70
N ARG A 115 16.26 -6.47 -7.93
CA ARG A 115 14.87 -5.99 -8.02
C ARG A 115 13.94 -6.70 -7.03
N ALA A 116 12.93 -5.97 -6.58
CA ALA A 116 11.83 -6.55 -5.80
C ALA A 116 10.48 -5.91 -6.12
N ILE A 117 9.42 -6.70 -5.90
CA ILE A 117 8.01 -6.27 -5.92
C ILE A 117 7.42 -6.63 -4.56
N ALA A 118 6.70 -5.70 -3.94
CA ALA A 118 5.90 -5.95 -2.74
C ALA A 118 4.42 -5.66 -3.01
N HIS A 119 3.56 -6.43 -2.37
CA HIS A 119 2.12 -6.22 -2.32
C HIS A 119 1.68 -6.23 -0.86
N VAL A 120 0.97 -5.18 -0.46
CA VAL A 120 0.40 -4.99 0.88
C VAL A 120 -1.11 -4.83 0.71
N THR A 121 -1.92 -5.66 1.39
CA THR A 121 -3.37 -5.59 1.27
C THR A 121 -4.11 -5.99 2.55
N ASP A 122 -5.24 -5.34 2.83
CA ASP A 122 -6.20 -5.75 3.87
C ASP A 122 -7.19 -6.84 3.39
N GLY A 123 -7.21 -7.14 2.08
CA GLY A 123 -8.16 -8.05 1.45
C GLY A 123 -9.56 -7.47 1.22
N ALA A 124 -9.77 -6.16 1.40
CA ALA A 124 -11.07 -5.52 1.27
C ALA A 124 -11.04 -4.23 0.42
N ALA A 125 -10.17 -3.27 0.73
CA ALA A 125 -10.11 -1.96 0.08
C ALA A 125 -8.73 -1.30 0.07
N ASP A 126 -7.91 -1.50 1.11
CA ASP A 126 -6.56 -0.97 1.15
C ASP A 126 -5.59 -1.91 0.41
N GLU A 127 -5.02 -1.40 -0.68
CA GLU A 127 -4.00 -2.08 -1.48
C GLU A 127 -2.80 -1.15 -1.71
N ALA A 128 -1.60 -1.71 -1.75
CA ALA A 128 -0.42 -1.03 -2.28
C ALA A 128 0.48 -2.04 -3.02
N TRP A 129 0.69 -1.77 -4.30
CA TRP A 129 1.71 -2.41 -5.13
C TRP A 129 2.93 -1.51 -5.16
N LEU A 130 4.09 -2.05 -4.77
CA LEU A 130 5.35 -1.33 -4.74
C LEU A 130 6.41 -2.08 -5.52
N SER A 131 7.29 -1.34 -6.19
CA SER A 131 8.45 -1.92 -6.88
C SER A 131 9.70 -1.07 -6.62
N GLY A 132 10.87 -1.67 -6.78
CA GLY A 132 12.12 -0.95 -6.59
C GLY A 132 13.33 -1.86 -6.51
N THR A 133 14.36 -1.38 -5.82
CA THR A 133 15.67 -2.03 -5.78
C THR A 133 15.88 -2.83 -4.50
N ALA A 134 16.68 -3.88 -4.66
CA ALA A 134 17.13 -4.80 -3.63
C ALA A 134 18.66 -4.79 -3.60
N GLY A 135 19.26 -4.37 -2.49
CA GLY A 135 20.72 -4.36 -2.33
C GLY A 135 21.22 -3.56 -1.13
N GLY A 136 22.48 -3.77 -0.74
CA GLY A 136 23.13 -2.97 0.30
C GLY A 136 22.42 -3.01 1.66
N SER A 137 22.03 -4.21 2.11
CA SER A 137 21.19 -4.47 3.30
C SER A 137 19.74 -4.01 3.27
N ALA A 138 19.23 -3.45 2.17
CA ALA A 138 17.86 -2.92 2.11
C ALA A 138 17.08 -3.27 0.83
N LEU A 139 15.76 -3.29 0.98
CA LEU A 139 14.76 -3.14 -0.07
C LEU A 139 14.17 -1.73 0.06
N LEU A 140 14.24 -0.95 -1.01
CA LEU A 140 13.61 0.37 -1.09
C LEU A 140 12.64 0.33 -2.28
N LEU A 141 11.35 0.21 -1.97
CA LEU A 141 10.29 0.08 -2.96
C LEU A 141 9.29 1.23 -2.79
N THR A 142 8.75 1.69 -3.92
CA THR A 142 7.79 2.79 -3.98
C THR A 142 6.59 2.37 -4.84
N GLY A 143 5.41 2.88 -4.51
CA GLY A 143 4.23 2.77 -5.38
C GLY A 143 4.41 3.59 -6.66
N GLU A 144 3.67 3.24 -7.72
CA GLU A 144 3.69 3.98 -8.99
C GLU A 144 3.23 5.44 -8.80
N ASP A 145 2.36 5.70 -7.82
CA ASP A 145 1.88 7.02 -7.43
C ASP A 145 2.87 7.82 -6.56
N GLY A 146 3.94 7.21 -6.06
CA GLY A 146 4.88 7.82 -5.11
C GLY A 146 4.39 7.89 -3.66
N GLU A 147 3.12 7.56 -3.37
CA GLU A 147 2.47 7.71 -2.06
C GLU A 147 2.72 6.50 -1.15
N ALA A 148 2.93 5.32 -1.74
CA ALA A 148 3.30 4.12 -1.00
C ALA A 148 4.83 3.96 -0.91
N VAL A 149 5.35 3.64 0.27
CA VAL A 149 6.77 3.41 0.54
C VAL A 149 6.95 2.12 1.34
N PHE A 150 7.94 1.31 0.97
CA PHE A 150 8.31 0.08 1.66
C PHE A 150 9.82 0.06 1.88
N HIS A 151 10.23 0.00 3.15
CA HIS A 151 11.61 -0.21 3.56
C HIS A 151 11.70 -1.57 4.28
N GLY A 152 12.63 -2.43 3.87
CA GLY A 152 12.87 -3.71 4.53
C GLY A 152 14.32 -4.16 4.50
N THR A 153 14.72 -4.97 5.48
CA THR A 153 16.05 -5.59 5.59
C THR A 153 15.87 -7.06 5.91
N VAL A 154 16.67 -7.92 5.27
CA VAL A 154 16.67 -9.35 5.59
C VAL A 154 17.57 -9.60 6.79
N LYS A 155 17.00 -10.22 7.84
CA LYS A 155 17.70 -10.66 9.04
C LYS A 155 17.24 -12.07 9.40
N ASP A 156 18.17 -12.97 9.70
CA ASP A 156 17.91 -14.34 10.17
C ASP A 156 16.92 -15.12 9.28
N GLY A 157 17.02 -14.94 7.96
CA GLY A 157 16.15 -15.58 6.96
C GLY A 157 14.75 -14.95 6.79
N SER A 158 14.42 -13.91 7.56
CA SER A 158 13.15 -13.16 7.48
C SER A 158 13.37 -11.75 6.96
N LEU A 159 12.36 -11.18 6.30
CA LEU A 159 12.33 -9.79 5.85
C LEU A 159 11.58 -8.94 6.88
N THR A 160 12.29 -8.05 7.58
CA THR A 160 11.74 -7.16 8.61
C THR A 160 11.78 -5.71 8.14
N GLY A 161 10.78 -4.89 8.49
CA GLY A 161 10.74 -3.52 8.02
C GLY A 161 9.43 -2.79 8.27
N THR A 162 9.17 -1.75 7.46
CA THR A 162 7.93 -0.97 7.50
C THR A 162 7.41 -0.63 6.11
N ALA A 163 6.09 -0.76 5.93
CA ALA A 163 5.36 -0.23 4.79
C ALA A 163 4.45 0.94 5.23
N SER A 164 4.18 1.89 4.36
CA SER A 164 3.24 2.99 4.60
C SER A 164 2.64 3.53 3.31
N ARG A 165 1.38 4.00 3.37
CA ARG A 165 0.73 4.81 2.33
C ARG A 165 -0.23 5.78 2.99
N GLY A 166 -0.10 7.07 2.70
CA GLY A 166 -0.99 8.12 3.23
C GLY A 166 -1.13 8.07 4.76
N SER A 167 -2.30 7.64 5.24
CA SER A 167 -2.65 7.61 6.67
C SER A 167 -2.21 6.34 7.43
N TRP A 168 -1.82 5.25 6.73
CA TRP A 168 -1.43 4.00 7.39
C TRP A 168 0.08 3.74 7.33
N LYS A 169 0.56 3.11 8.40
CA LYS A 169 1.92 2.57 8.52
C LYS A 169 1.85 1.22 9.23
N ALA A 170 2.60 0.26 8.73
CA ALA A 170 2.64 -1.11 9.23
C ALA A 170 4.09 -1.57 9.37
N ALA A 171 4.47 -2.03 10.57
CA ALA A 171 5.68 -2.81 10.76
C ALA A 171 5.40 -4.29 10.41
N PHE A 172 6.43 -5.03 10.02
CA PHE A 172 6.31 -6.44 9.67
C PHE A 172 7.60 -7.22 9.97
N THR A 173 7.44 -8.53 10.16
CA THR A 173 8.49 -9.54 10.00
C THR A 173 7.93 -10.72 9.20
N LEU A 174 8.44 -10.91 7.98
CA LEU A 174 7.92 -11.87 7.00
C LEU A 174 8.92 -13.04 6.83
N PRO A 175 8.54 -14.29 7.14
CA PRO A 175 9.40 -15.44 6.86
C PRO A 175 9.59 -15.66 5.36
N ALA A 176 10.72 -16.25 4.97
CA ALA A 176 10.89 -16.79 3.62
C ALA A 176 9.93 -17.97 3.38
N VAL A 177 9.39 -18.09 2.16
CA VAL A 177 8.41 -19.13 1.80
C VAL A 177 8.67 -19.74 0.42
N GLU A 178 8.23 -20.99 0.25
CA GLU A 178 8.26 -21.69 -1.03
C GLU A 178 6.88 -21.72 -1.72
N ALA A 179 6.88 -22.02 -3.02
CA ALA A 179 5.65 -22.23 -3.77
C ALA A 179 4.81 -23.37 -3.15
N PRO A 180 3.46 -23.28 -3.13
CA PRO A 180 2.63 -22.26 -3.78
C PRO A 180 2.42 -20.97 -2.97
N ALA A 181 3.06 -20.77 -1.81
CA ALA A 181 3.00 -19.49 -1.13
C ALA A 181 3.74 -18.41 -1.92
N GLY A 182 3.18 -17.21 -1.98
CA GLY A 182 3.74 -16.12 -2.77
C GLY A 182 2.70 -15.09 -3.25
N LEU A 183 3.14 -14.29 -4.22
CA LEU A 183 2.38 -13.21 -4.83
C LEU A 183 1.92 -13.58 -6.24
N TYR A 184 0.65 -13.32 -6.53
CA TYR A 184 -0.03 -13.67 -7.77
C TYR A 184 -0.85 -12.47 -8.27
N ARG A 185 -1.07 -12.42 -9.59
CA ARG A 185 -1.94 -11.43 -10.23
C ARG A 185 -2.79 -12.04 -11.33
N ALA A 186 -3.88 -11.38 -11.68
CA ALA A 186 -4.59 -11.57 -12.94
C ALA A 186 -5.06 -10.20 -13.48
N ALA A 187 -5.21 -10.08 -14.79
CA ALA A 187 -5.74 -8.87 -15.42
C ALA A 187 -6.47 -9.20 -16.72
N GLY A 188 -7.50 -8.41 -17.05
CA GLY A 188 -8.29 -8.64 -18.27
C GLY A 188 -9.40 -7.60 -18.47
N GLN A 189 -10.40 -8.02 -19.25
CA GLN A 189 -11.64 -7.28 -19.51
C GLN A 189 -12.82 -8.19 -19.20
N VAL A 190 -13.82 -7.68 -18.49
CA VAL A 190 -15.11 -8.35 -18.29
C VAL A 190 -16.19 -7.42 -18.84
N GLY A 191 -16.76 -7.80 -19.99
CA GLY A 191 -17.59 -6.88 -20.78
C GLY A 191 -16.79 -5.67 -21.27
N GLN A 192 -17.15 -4.47 -20.78
CA GLN A 192 -16.46 -3.21 -21.08
C GLN A 192 -15.48 -2.78 -19.98
N GLU A 193 -15.49 -3.46 -18.83
CA GLU A 193 -14.76 -3.03 -17.63
C GLU A 193 -13.40 -3.74 -17.51
N ARG A 194 -12.36 -2.96 -17.16
CA ARG A 194 -11.07 -3.53 -16.76
C ARG A 194 -11.21 -4.20 -15.42
N VAL A 195 -10.71 -5.43 -15.35
CA VAL A 195 -10.57 -6.20 -14.12
C VAL A 195 -9.10 -6.47 -13.85
N THR A 196 -8.68 -6.26 -12.61
CA THR A 196 -7.39 -6.70 -12.07
C THR A 196 -7.60 -7.45 -10.76
N LEU A 197 -6.65 -8.31 -10.43
CA LEU A 197 -6.61 -9.08 -9.20
C LEU A 197 -5.18 -9.03 -8.64
N GLY A 198 -5.07 -8.65 -7.37
CA GLY A 198 -3.89 -8.93 -6.55
C GLY A 198 -4.20 -10.01 -5.53
N LEU A 199 -3.35 -11.03 -5.43
CA LEU A 199 -3.58 -12.18 -4.55
C LEU A 199 -2.30 -12.64 -3.86
N ILE A 200 -2.37 -12.83 -2.55
CA ILE A 200 -1.31 -13.37 -1.71
C ILE A 200 -1.75 -14.74 -1.22
N VAL A 201 -0.94 -15.77 -1.49
CA VAL A 201 -1.13 -17.13 -0.98
C VAL A 201 -0.18 -17.33 0.20
N ARG A 202 -0.72 -17.67 1.37
CA ARG A 202 0.06 -17.95 2.59
C ARG A 202 0.48 -19.43 2.65
N PRO A 203 1.46 -19.82 3.50
CA PRO A 203 1.92 -21.23 3.60
C PRO A 203 0.86 -22.26 4.00
N ASP A 204 -0.26 -21.84 4.59
CA ASP A 204 -1.43 -22.68 4.88
C ASP A 204 -2.40 -22.83 3.69
N GLY A 205 -2.05 -22.31 2.52
CA GLY A 205 -2.87 -22.31 1.30
C GLY A 205 -3.99 -21.26 1.29
N SER A 206 -4.19 -20.53 2.39
CA SER A 206 -5.17 -19.46 2.46
C SER A 206 -4.76 -18.25 1.63
N GLN A 207 -5.76 -17.46 1.22
CA GLN A 207 -5.61 -16.44 0.19
C GLN A 207 -6.18 -15.11 0.67
N THR A 208 -5.43 -14.03 0.48
CA THR A 208 -5.86 -12.66 0.78
C THR A 208 -5.53 -11.77 -0.41
N GLY A 209 -6.49 -10.96 -0.84
CA GLY A 209 -6.33 -10.19 -2.07
C GLY A 209 -7.52 -9.30 -2.36
N ILE A 210 -7.35 -8.39 -3.31
CA ILE A 210 -8.40 -7.49 -3.80
C ILE A 210 -8.53 -7.69 -5.31
N GLN A 211 -9.77 -7.75 -5.77
CA GLN A 211 -10.11 -7.54 -7.17
C GLN A 211 -10.60 -6.10 -7.37
N TRP A 212 -10.18 -5.49 -8.48
CA TRP A 212 -10.73 -4.22 -8.93
C TRP A 212 -11.58 -4.45 -10.17
N THR A 213 -12.72 -3.79 -10.25
CA THR A 213 -13.62 -3.86 -11.40
C THR A 213 -14.20 -2.47 -11.63
N GLY A 214 -13.85 -1.83 -12.74
CA GLY A 214 -14.27 -0.44 -13.01
C GLY A 214 -13.82 0.57 -11.95
N GLY A 215 -12.71 0.31 -11.25
CA GLY A 215 -12.23 1.13 -10.12
C GLY A 215 -12.89 0.85 -8.77
N THR A 216 -13.82 -0.11 -8.69
CA THR A 216 -14.42 -0.56 -7.43
C THR A 216 -13.65 -1.76 -6.86
N PRO A 217 -13.14 -1.70 -5.61
CA PRO A 217 -12.49 -2.84 -4.97
C PRO A 217 -13.53 -3.82 -4.40
N ARG A 218 -13.20 -5.11 -4.40
CA ARG A 218 -13.89 -6.17 -3.65
C ARG A 218 -12.85 -7.20 -3.17
N PRO A 219 -13.13 -8.00 -2.12
CA PRO A 219 -12.30 -9.14 -1.78
C PRO A 219 -12.09 -10.06 -2.97
N ALA A 220 -10.86 -10.54 -3.16
CA ALA A 220 -10.53 -11.47 -4.23
C ALA A 220 -11.39 -12.75 -4.14
N PRO A 221 -11.85 -13.30 -5.28
CA PRO A 221 -12.44 -14.64 -5.29
C PRO A 221 -11.36 -15.67 -4.98
N GLY A 222 -11.74 -16.76 -4.31
CA GLY A 222 -10.84 -17.89 -4.09
C GLY A 222 -10.43 -18.50 -5.43
N TRP A 223 -9.13 -18.72 -5.60
CA TRP A 223 -8.53 -19.36 -6.77
C TRP A 223 -8.09 -20.79 -6.41
N ASP A 224 -8.34 -21.75 -7.31
CA ASP A 224 -7.79 -23.10 -7.17
C ASP A 224 -6.29 -23.09 -7.51
N LEU A 225 -5.43 -23.39 -6.52
CA LEU A 225 -3.97 -23.33 -6.66
C LEU A 225 -3.41 -24.33 -7.69
N ASP A 226 -4.16 -25.41 -7.98
CA ASP A 226 -3.82 -26.37 -9.03
C ASP A 226 -4.31 -25.91 -10.43
N GLY A 227 -5.22 -24.93 -10.47
CA GLY A 227 -5.76 -24.32 -11.68
C GLY A 227 -4.94 -23.12 -12.18
N SER A 228 -5.10 -22.76 -13.46
CA SER A 228 -4.42 -21.59 -14.05
C SER A 228 -5.31 -20.37 -14.28
N THR A 229 -6.58 -20.47 -13.91
CA THR A 229 -7.61 -19.45 -14.17
C THR A 229 -8.48 -19.21 -12.95
N VAL A 230 -9.07 -18.01 -12.90
CA VAL A 230 -10.05 -17.58 -11.90
C VAL A 230 -11.20 -16.86 -12.59
N THR A 231 -12.42 -17.02 -12.08
CA THR A 231 -13.63 -16.55 -12.78
C THR A 231 -14.13 -15.21 -12.25
N PHE A 232 -14.16 -14.20 -13.11
CA PHE A 232 -14.71 -12.87 -12.84
C PHE A 232 -15.97 -12.64 -13.69
N GLY A 233 -17.14 -12.55 -13.05
CA GLY A 233 -18.40 -12.27 -13.76
C GLY A 233 -18.73 -13.28 -14.89
N GLY A 234 -18.27 -14.52 -14.77
CA GLY A 234 -18.39 -15.56 -15.81
C GLY A 234 -17.28 -15.57 -16.87
N THR A 235 -16.28 -14.69 -16.77
CA THR A 235 -15.08 -14.68 -17.63
C THR A 235 -13.89 -15.28 -16.90
N GLU A 236 -13.19 -16.23 -17.50
CA GLU A 236 -11.94 -16.76 -16.96
C GLU A 236 -10.77 -15.81 -17.24
N LEU A 237 -10.07 -15.38 -16.20
CA LEU A 237 -8.80 -14.67 -16.29
C LEU A 237 -7.66 -15.57 -15.85
N ARG A 238 -6.52 -15.50 -16.55
CA ARG A 238 -5.32 -16.26 -16.20
C ARG A 238 -4.68 -15.70 -14.94
N VAL A 239 -4.42 -16.57 -13.96
CA VAL A 239 -3.63 -16.22 -12.77
C VAL A 239 -2.16 -16.53 -13.05
N GLU A 240 -1.30 -15.58 -12.72
CA GLU A 240 0.14 -15.66 -12.94
C GLU A 240 0.87 -15.37 -11.63
N ALA A 241 1.84 -16.22 -11.29
CA ALA A 241 2.76 -15.94 -10.19
C ALA A 241 3.62 -14.74 -10.59
N VAL A 242 3.63 -13.69 -9.77
CA VAL A 242 4.39 -12.47 -10.06
C VAL A 242 5.88 -12.81 -10.13
N ALA A 243 6.50 -12.40 -11.23
CA ALA A 243 7.93 -12.50 -11.45
C ALA A 243 8.50 -11.08 -11.63
N PRO A 244 9.67 -10.76 -11.09
CA PRO A 244 10.30 -9.44 -11.29
C PRO A 244 10.79 -9.16 -12.74
N ASP A 245 10.55 -10.08 -13.67
CA ASP A 245 10.56 -9.84 -15.13
C ASP A 245 9.31 -9.08 -15.63
N ASP A 246 8.29 -8.91 -14.78
CA ASP A 246 7.08 -8.14 -15.03
C ASP A 246 7.28 -6.60 -14.97
N VAL A 247 8.54 -6.13 -14.83
CA VAL A 247 8.93 -4.71 -14.63
C VAL A 247 10.06 -4.25 -15.56
#